data_AF-A0A8T6N5R4-F1
#
_entry.id   AF-A0A8T6N5R4-F1
#
_cell.length_a   1.000
_cell.length_b   1.000
_cell.length_c   1.000
_cell.angle_alpha   90.00
_cell.angle_beta   90.00
_cell.angle_gamma   90.00
#
_symmetry.space_group_name_H-M   'P 1'
#
loop_
_entity.id
_entity.type
_entity.pdbx_description
1 polymer ?
#
loop_
_entity_poly.entity_id
_entity_poly.type
_entity_poly.pdbx_seq_one_letter_code
_entity_poly.pdbx_strand_id
1 'polypeptide(L)'
;MRRFAIIASTAPSSGTFTLNDLPSAGRMDVICRNIGSSLLLSHGIRRDAEAIVHLMGGPGKPRRIRFRTSDLVGLRADERSIAGMIRGVIGEPLPPLGMWKEYSQGISHSGGGLGTTLDEWHSADVSVFQLDKDGSTLDSMHKIPLDSGFIVGDHNPLEAPVGTQEITLISTGDQWLLGSASISIVHHWLDSHSGNPSTSG
;
A
#
# COMPACT_ATOMS: atom_id res chain seq x y z
N MET A 1 7.84 -2.60 11.27
CA MET A 1 7.11 -1.67 10.40
C MET A 1 6.44 -2.46 9.28
N ARG A 2 5.14 -2.27 9.09
CA ARG A 2 4.32 -2.95 8.08
C ARG A 2 4.10 -1.99 6.92
N ARG A 3 4.71 -2.24 5.77
CA ARG A 3 4.59 -1.35 4.60
C ARG A 3 3.68 -1.99 3.58
N PHE A 4 2.82 -1.20 2.95
CA PHE A 4 1.94 -1.65 1.88
C PHE A 4 2.23 -0.87 0.60
N ALA A 5 2.65 -1.55 -0.45
CA ALA A 5 2.73 -1.01 -1.80
C ALA A 5 1.39 -1.29 -2.50
N ILE A 6 0.52 -0.28 -2.55
CA ILE A 6 -0.80 -0.38 -3.18
C ILE A 6 -0.65 0.04 -4.64
N ILE A 7 -0.93 -0.87 -5.57
CA ILE A 7 -0.83 -0.61 -7.00
C ILE A 7 -2.16 -0.07 -7.49
N ALA A 8 -2.12 1.08 -8.18
CA ALA A 8 -3.29 1.71 -8.77
C ALA A 8 -3.02 1.93 -10.26
N SER A 9 -3.26 0.88 -11.03
CA SER A 9 -2.86 0.73 -12.43
C SER A 9 -3.57 1.75 -13.33
N THR A 10 -4.83 2.08 -13.03
CA THR A 10 -5.65 2.99 -13.84
C THR A 10 -5.97 4.32 -13.15
N ALA A 11 -5.66 4.46 -11.86
CA ALA A 11 -5.93 5.70 -11.12
C ALA A 11 -5.00 6.84 -11.60
N PRO A 12 -5.53 8.06 -11.81
CA PRO A 12 -4.77 9.16 -12.40
C PRO A 12 -3.61 9.60 -11.49
N SER A 13 -2.43 9.73 -12.10
CA SER A 13 -1.20 10.18 -11.43
C SER A 13 -1.04 11.70 -11.33
N SER A 14 -1.88 12.47 -12.02
CA SER A 14 -1.86 13.94 -12.04
C SER A 14 -3.24 14.51 -12.38
N GLY A 15 -3.41 15.81 -12.18
CA GLY A 15 -4.61 16.53 -12.57
C GLY A 15 -5.69 16.47 -11.48
N THR A 16 -6.90 16.07 -11.84
CA THR A 16 -8.05 16.03 -10.92
C THR A 16 -9.03 14.92 -11.29
N PHE A 17 -9.95 14.63 -10.37
CA PHE A 17 -11.07 13.70 -10.58
C PHE A 17 -12.27 14.09 -9.70
N THR A 18 -13.44 13.52 -10.01
CA THR A 18 -14.66 13.75 -9.25
C THR A 18 -14.72 12.86 -8.00
N LEU A 19 -15.03 13.46 -6.84
CA LEU A 19 -15.23 12.71 -5.60
C LEU A 19 -16.61 12.04 -5.53
N ASN A 20 -17.50 12.33 -6.49
CA ASN A 20 -18.83 11.72 -6.55
C ASN A 20 -18.84 10.43 -7.36
N ASP A 21 -17.75 10.11 -8.07
CA ASP A 21 -17.62 8.89 -8.89
C ASP A 21 -16.18 8.37 -8.84
N LEU A 22 -15.82 7.82 -7.68
CA LEU A 22 -14.51 7.21 -7.43
C LEU A 22 -14.23 5.96 -8.30
N PRO A 23 -15.22 5.10 -8.62
CA PRO A 23 -15.00 3.98 -9.52
C PRO A 23 -14.50 4.41 -10.91
N SER A 24 -15.07 5.46 -11.49
CA SER A 24 -14.64 5.98 -12.80
C SER A 24 -13.28 6.69 -12.76
N ALA A 25 -12.80 7.09 -11.58
CA ALA A 25 -11.47 7.67 -11.38
C ALA A 25 -10.36 6.59 -11.31
N GLY A 26 -10.44 5.57 -12.16
CA GLY A 26 -9.49 4.45 -12.18
C GLY A 26 -9.57 3.59 -10.93
N ARG A 27 -10.80 3.26 -10.51
CA ARG A 27 -11.08 2.46 -9.31
C ARG A 27 -10.49 3.05 -8.02
N MET A 28 -10.54 4.37 -7.88
CA MET A 28 -10.09 5.07 -6.68
C MET A 28 -10.82 4.59 -5.41
N ASP A 29 -12.05 4.08 -5.55
CA ASP A 29 -12.81 3.41 -4.49
C ASP A 29 -12.04 2.23 -3.88
N VAL A 30 -11.42 1.39 -4.72
CA VAL A 30 -10.59 0.25 -4.29
C VAL A 30 -9.35 0.74 -3.55
N ILE A 31 -8.68 1.77 -4.10
CA ILE A 31 -7.47 2.33 -3.53
C ILE A 31 -7.73 2.92 -2.14
N CYS A 32 -8.83 3.67 -1.99
CA CYS A 32 -9.24 4.21 -0.70
C CYS A 32 -9.52 3.11 0.33
N ARG A 33 -10.19 2.02 -0.04
CA ARG A 33 -10.40 0.87 0.86
C ARG A 33 -9.10 0.19 1.24
N ASN A 34 -8.17 0.02 0.29
CA ASN A 34 -6.85 -0.56 0.57
C ASN A 34 -6.06 0.32 1.56
N ILE A 35 -6.07 1.66 1.39
CA ILE A 35 -5.45 2.60 2.35
C ILE A 35 -6.11 2.46 3.73
N GLY A 36 -7.44 2.46 3.77
CA GLY A 36 -8.20 2.32 5.01
C GLY A 36 -7.82 1.06 5.77
N SER A 37 -7.86 -0.10 5.10
CA SER A 37 -7.48 -1.39 5.68
C SER A 37 -6.01 -1.45 6.12
N SER A 38 -5.10 -0.73 5.44
CA SER A 38 -3.67 -0.73 5.77
C SER A 38 -3.36 0.08 7.03
N LEU A 39 -4.12 1.13 7.30
CA LEU A 39 -3.72 2.16 8.28
C LEU A 39 -4.66 2.26 9.48
N LEU A 40 -5.96 1.99 9.31
CA LEU A 40 -6.98 2.35 10.30
C LEU A 40 -7.29 1.24 11.29
N LEU A 41 -7.65 1.66 12.51
CA LEU A 41 -8.24 0.86 13.57
C LEU A 41 -9.60 1.47 13.95
N SER A 42 -10.41 0.74 14.73
CA SER A 42 -11.72 1.24 15.18
C SER A 42 -11.64 2.56 15.96
N HIS A 43 -10.57 2.77 16.74
CA HIS A 43 -10.39 3.96 17.58
C HIS A 43 -9.07 4.69 17.29
N GLY A 44 -8.54 4.57 16.06
CA GLY A 44 -7.32 5.27 15.71
C GLY A 44 -6.65 4.77 14.45
N ILE A 45 -5.33 4.93 14.42
CA ILE A 45 -4.48 4.58 13.29
C ILE A 45 -3.35 3.70 13.83
N ARG A 46 -3.01 2.62 13.11
CA ARG A 46 -1.86 1.77 13.43
C ARG A 46 -0.60 2.63 13.43
N ARG A 47 0.26 2.54 14.45
CA ARG A 47 1.48 3.38 14.56
C ARG A 47 2.72 2.80 13.88
N ASP A 48 2.62 1.54 13.47
CA ASP A 48 3.68 0.75 12.86
C ASP A 48 3.37 0.40 11.40
N ALA A 49 2.62 1.27 10.70
CA ALA A 49 2.18 1.04 9.33
C ALA A 49 2.52 2.19 8.37
N GLU A 50 2.76 1.85 7.11
CA GLU A 50 2.96 2.81 6.02
C GLU A 50 2.24 2.29 4.77
N ALA A 51 1.57 3.17 4.04
CA ALA A 51 0.99 2.85 2.74
C ALA A 51 1.61 3.73 1.65
N ILE A 52 2.15 3.12 0.60
CA ILE A 52 2.66 3.79 -0.60
C ILE A 52 1.75 3.42 -1.75
N VAL A 53 0.97 4.39 -2.23
CA VAL A 53 0.06 4.25 -3.35
C VAL A 53 0.80 4.59 -4.64
N HIS A 54 0.79 3.69 -5.61
CA HIS A 54 1.46 3.82 -6.90
C HIS A 54 0.41 4.14 -7.98
N LEU A 55 0.21 5.42 -8.26
CA LEU A 55 -0.73 5.91 -9.27
C LEU A 55 -0.06 5.85 -10.64
N MET A 56 -0.55 4.97 -11.51
CA MET A 56 0.06 4.67 -12.81
C MET A 56 -0.83 5.06 -14.01
N GLY A 57 -2.05 5.50 -13.75
CA GLY A 57 -3.02 5.86 -14.79
C GLY A 57 -2.92 7.31 -15.27
N GLY A 58 -3.66 7.57 -16.35
CA GLY A 58 -3.79 8.87 -16.98
C GLY A 58 -2.57 9.31 -17.79
N PRO A 59 -2.63 10.49 -18.44
CA PRO A 59 -1.50 11.06 -19.14
C PRO A 59 -0.49 11.59 -18.12
N GLY A 60 0.66 10.93 -17.95
CA GLY A 60 1.67 11.39 -17.02
C GLY A 60 2.71 10.34 -16.66
N LYS A 61 3.73 10.78 -15.91
CA LYS A 61 4.67 9.86 -15.26
C LYS A 61 4.03 9.30 -13.98
N PRO A 62 4.34 8.06 -13.59
CA PRO A 62 3.87 7.49 -12.34
C PRO A 62 4.18 8.36 -11.13
N ARG A 63 3.22 8.42 -10.20
CA ARG A 63 3.32 9.13 -8.92
C ARG A 63 3.14 8.16 -7.77
N ARG A 64 3.98 8.31 -6.76
CA ARG A 64 3.83 7.63 -5.47
C ARG A 64 3.30 8.60 -4.42
N ILE A 65 2.35 8.16 -3.62
CA ILE A 65 1.86 8.90 -2.44
C ILE A 65 2.07 8.02 -1.21
N ARG A 66 2.83 8.52 -0.24
CA ARG A 66 3.17 7.82 0.99
C ARG A 66 2.41 8.42 2.16
N PHE A 67 1.67 7.55 2.85
CA PHE A 67 0.97 7.79 4.09
C PHE A 67 1.74 7.11 5.22
N ARG A 68 2.37 7.90 6.09
CA ARG A 68 3.14 7.40 7.24
C ARG A 68 2.44 7.73 8.54
N THR A 69 2.06 6.70 9.29
CA THR A 69 1.15 6.85 10.44
C THR A 69 1.80 7.33 11.73
N SER A 70 3.14 7.34 11.82
CA SER A 70 3.86 7.97 12.94
C SER A 70 3.40 9.41 13.14
N ASP A 71 3.16 10.13 12.03
CA ASP A 71 2.90 11.57 12.01
C ASP A 71 1.56 11.93 11.32
N LEU A 72 0.79 10.95 10.85
CA LEU A 72 -0.43 11.19 10.08
C LEU A 72 -1.54 11.81 10.92
N VAL A 73 -2.08 12.93 10.45
CA VAL A 73 -3.23 13.63 11.05
C VAL A 73 -4.36 13.76 10.02
N GLY A 74 -5.61 13.63 10.49
CA GLY A 74 -6.80 13.92 9.69
C GLY A 74 -7.28 12.80 8.77
N LEU A 75 -6.64 11.62 8.77
CA LEU A 75 -7.13 10.46 8.03
C LEU A 75 -8.47 9.99 8.64
N ARG A 76 -9.50 9.88 7.80
CA ARG A 76 -10.82 9.38 8.16
C ARG A 76 -11.08 8.05 7.44
N ALA A 77 -11.97 7.23 8.00
CA ALA A 77 -12.28 5.91 7.46
C ALA A 77 -13.10 5.91 6.17
N ASP A 78 -13.73 7.03 5.83
CA ASP A 78 -14.56 7.11 4.64
C ASP A 78 -13.72 7.32 3.36
N GLU A 79 -14.12 6.65 2.27
CA GLU A 79 -13.42 6.69 0.99
C GLU A 79 -13.32 8.09 0.40
N ARG A 80 -14.32 8.94 0.64
CA ARG A 80 -14.38 10.29 0.07
C ARG A 80 -13.32 11.20 0.67
N SER A 81 -13.08 11.11 1.97
CA SER A 81 -12.03 11.87 2.67
C SER A 81 -10.64 11.45 2.19
N ILE A 82 -10.39 10.13 2.10
CA ILE A 82 -9.12 9.60 1.58
C ILE A 82 -8.90 10.03 0.12
N ALA A 83 -9.93 9.92 -0.72
CA ALA A 83 -9.88 10.36 -2.11
C ALA A 83 -9.64 11.88 -2.22
N GLY A 84 -10.21 12.67 -1.31
CA GLY A 84 -9.97 14.11 -1.22
C GLY A 84 -8.50 14.45 -0.99
N MET A 85 -7.82 13.70 -0.12
CA MET A 85 -6.37 13.85 0.11
C MET A 85 -5.57 13.48 -1.13
N ILE A 86 -5.85 12.33 -1.75
CA ILE A 86 -5.18 11.91 -3.00
C ILE A 86 -5.36 12.96 -4.09
N ARG A 87 -6.60 13.46 -4.26
CA ARG A 87 -6.92 14.50 -5.24
C ARG A 87 -6.10 15.78 -5.03
N GLY A 88 -5.92 16.20 -3.78
CA GLY A 88 -5.06 17.33 -3.44
C GLY A 88 -3.60 17.10 -3.86
N VAL A 89 -3.05 15.93 -3.52
CA VAL A 89 -1.66 15.57 -3.84
C VAL A 89 -1.39 15.45 -5.35
N ILE A 90 -2.33 14.92 -6.15
CA ILE A 90 -2.13 14.81 -7.60
C ILE A 90 -2.25 16.16 -8.34
N GLY A 91 -2.84 17.17 -7.69
CA GLY A 91 -2.88 18.55 -8.17
C GLY A 91 -1.52 19.27 -8.04
N GLU A 92 -0.62 18.76 -7.20
CA GLU A 92 0.72 19.30 -7.02
C GLU A 92 1.67 18.93 -8.17
N PRO A 93 2.64 19.81 -8.52
CA PRO A 93 3.73 19.46 -9.42
C PRO A 93 4.42 18.16 -8.99
N LEU A 94 4.69 17.29 -9.96
CA LEU A 94 5.32 15.99 -9.68
C LEU A 94 6.78 16.20 -9.24
N PRO A 95 7.19 15.74 -8.05
CA PRO A 95 8.58 15.81 -7.62
C PRO A 95 9.48 14.90 -8.48
N PRO A 96 10.80 15.14 -8.49
CA PRO A 96 11.75 14.22 -9.11
C PRO A 96 11.63 12.79 -8.57
N LEU A 97 12.06 11.82 -9.38
CA LEU A 97 12.07 10.40 -9.01
C LEU A 97 12.90 10.18 -7.74
N GLY A 98 12.34 9.45 -6.77
CA GLY A 98 12.99 9.12 -5.49
C GLY A 98 13.05 10.28 -4.49
N MET A 99 12.72 11.51 -4.89
CA MET A 99 12.66 12.64 -3.98
C MET A 99 11.27 12.78 -3.38
N TRP A 100 11.14 12.54 -2.07
CA TRP A 100 9.90 12.70 -1.32
C TRP A 100 9.69 14.18 -0.95
N LYS A 101 8.60 14.78 -1.43
CA LYS A 101 8.12 16.10 -1.02
C LYS A 101 6.97 15.92 -0.03
N GLU A 102 6.98 16.63 1.09
CA GLU A 102 5.86 16.66 2.03
C GLU A 102 4.71 17.50 1.45
N TYR A 103 3.48 16.97 1.53
CA TYR A 103 2.25 17.67 1.16
C TYR A 103 1.52 18.16 2.40
N SER A 104 1.39 17.29 3.40
CA SER A 104 0.85 17.59 4.73
C SER A 104 1.42 16.60 5.75
N GLN A 105 1.14 16.81 7.03
CA GLN A 105 1.68 15.96 8.10
C GLN A 105 1.38 14.47 7.86
N GLY A 106 2.42 13.66 7.69
CA GLY A 106 2.34 12.22 7.41
C GLY A 106 1.95 11.84 5.98
N ILE A 107 1.78 12.82 5.06
CA ILE A 107 1.50 12.60 3.64
C ILE A 107 2.60 13.25 2.80
N SER A 108 3.31 12.42 2.04
CA SER A 108 4.36 12.85 1.11
C SER A 108 4.16 12.21 -0.26
N HIS A 109 4.77 12.77 -1.29
CA HIS A 109 4.68 12.23 -2.64
C HIS A 109 6.01 12.33 -3.38
N SER A 110 6.18 11.47 -4.38
CA SER A 110 7.39 11.39 -5.19
C SER A 110 7.05 10.92 -6.60
N GLY A 111 7.91 11.22 -7.57
CA GLY A 111 7.90 10.51 -8.84
C GLY A 111 8.39 9.06 -8.67
N GLY A 112 8.01 8.20 -9.62
CA GLY A 112 8.46 6.80 -9.67
C GLY A 112 7.31 5.80 -9.59
N GLY A 113 7.63 4.54 -9.86
CA GLY A 113 6.69 3.42 -9.83
C GLY A 113 7.05 2.41 -8.75
N LEU A 114 6.47 1.20 -8.85
CA LEU A 114 6.75 0.11 -7.90
C LEU A 114 8.24 -0.22 -7.82
N GLY A 115 8.95 -0.28 -8.96
CA GLY A 115 10.39 -0.55 -8.99
C GLY A 115 11.19 0.42 -8.11
N THR A 116 10.86 1.71 -8.14
CA THR A 116 11.52 2.72 -7.27
C THR A 116 11.29 2.42 -5.79
N THR A 117 10.09 1.96 -5.41
CA THR A 117 9.80 1.55 -4.03
C THR A 117 10.55 0.28 -3.66
N LEU A 118 10.67 -0.69 -4.58
CA LEU A 118 11.43 -1.91 -4.33
C LEU A 118 12.92 -1.64 -4.17
N ASP A 119 13.51 -0.74 -4.95
CA ASP A 119 14.92 -0.33 -4.78
C ASP A 119 15.14 0.35 -3.41
N GLU A 120 14.20 1.20 -2.99
CA GLU A 120 14.22 1.85 -1.67
C GLU A 120 14.07 0.82 -0.53
N TRP A 121 13.18 -0.17 -0.70
CA TRP A 121 12.94 -1.23 0.28
C TRP A 121 14.12 -2.21 0.38
N HIS A 122 14.70 -2.60 -0.75
CA HIS A 122 15.91 -3.40 -0.81
C HIS A 122 17.08 -2.71 -0.09
N SER A 123 17.27 -1.40 -0.34
CA SER A 123 18.33 -0.61 0.32
C SER A 123 18.12 -0.44 1.83
N ALA A 124 16.92 -0.72 2.33
CA ALA A 124 16.56 -0.63 3.73
C ALA A 124 16.32 -2.01 4.38
N ASP A 125 16.76 -3.10 3.73
CA ASP A 125 16.64 -4.49 4.19
C ASP A 125 15.18 -4.91 4.51
N VAL A 126 14.20 -4.35 3.79
CA VAL A 126 12.77 -4.68 3.96
C VAL A 126 12.47 -5.99 3.25
N SER A 127 11.92 -7.01 3.94
CA SER A 127 11.49 -8.24 3.26
C SER A 127 10.20 -8.02 2.46
N VAL A 128 10.14 -8.50 1.21
CA VAL A 128 9.04 -8.19 0.30
C VAL A 128 8.17 -9.40 0.00
N PHE A 129 6.87 -9.20 0.16
CA PHE A 129 5.84 -10.19 -0.09
C PHE A 129 4.83 -9.63 -1.09
N GLN A 130 4.39 -10.43 -2.05
CA GLN A 130 3.27 -10.08 -2.93
C GLN A 130 2.05 -10.91 -2.56
N LEU A 131 0.92 -10.25 -2.35
CA LEU A 131 -0.34 -10.94 -2.10
C LEU A 131 -0.88 -11.52 -3.40
N ASP A 132 -0.89 -12.83 -3.50
CA ASP A 132 -1.32 -13.58 -4.69
C ASP A 132 -1.97 -14.90 -4.27
N LYS A 133 -3.10 -15.27 -4.89
CA LYS A 133 -3.81 -16.51 -4.52
C LYS A 133 -2.95 -17.75 -4.74
N ASP A 134 -2.04 -17.68 -5.70
CA ASP A 134 -1.18 -18.79 -6.12
C ASP A 134 0.14 -18.85 -5.31
N GLY A 135 0.29 -17.97 -4.32
CA GLY A 135 1.39 -17.98 -3.36
C GLY A 135 1.24 -19.03 -2.25
N SER A 136 2.27 -19.17 -1.41
CA SER A 136 2.21 -20.02 -0.22
C SER A 136 1.22 -19.44 0.80
N THR A 137 0.41 -20.28 1.44
CA THR A 137 -0.57 -19.80 2.43
C THR A 137 0.11 -19.11 3.59
N LEU A 138 -0.49 -18.05 4.13
CA LEU A 138 0.02 -17.37 5.33
C LEU A 138 0.29 -18.33 6.49
N ASP A 139 -0.53 -19.37 6.67
CA ASP A 139 -0.35 -20.36 7.75
C ASP A 139 0.87 -21.26 7.54
N SER A 140 1.34 -21.43 6.30
CA SER A 140 2.59 -22.14 6.01
C SER A 140 3.84 -21.31 6.29
N MET A 141 3.67 -20.00 6.54
CA MET A 141 4.77 -19.10 6.84
C MET A 141 5.19 -19.26 8.30
N HIS A 142 6.42 -19.71 8.52
CA HIS A 142 6.97 -19.88 9.88
C HIS A 142 7.25 -18.54 10.56
N LYS A 143 7.61 -17.51 9.77
CA LYS A 143 7.94 -16.17 10.26
C LYS A 143 7.84 -15.15 9.12
N ILE A 144 7.21 -14.02 9.40
CA ILE A 144 7.34 -12.80 8.60
C ILE A 144 8.17 -11.79 9.42
N PRO A 145 9.25 -11.21 8.89
CA PRO A 145 10.06 -10.23 9.61
C PRO A 145 9.24 -9.01 10.06
N LEU A 146 9.63 -8.42 11.20
CA LEU A 146 8.96 -7.23 11.74
C LEU A 146 8.97 -6.05 10.76
N ASP A 147 10.00 -5.97 9.94
CA ASP A 147 10.14 -5.00 8.86
C ASP A 147 9.85 -5.70 7.52
N SER A 148 8.63 -5.53 7.03
CA SER A 148 8.14 -6.20 5.82
C SER A 148 7.31 -5.26 4.95
N GLY A 149 7.40 -5.47 3.65
CA GLY A 149 6.64 -4.79 2.60
C GLY A 149 5.70 -5.77 1.90
N PHE A 150 4.44 -5.39 1.78
CA PHE A 150 3.39 -6.17 1.15
C PHE A 150 2.89 -5.46 -0.11
N ILE A 151 2.99 -6.12 -1.26
CA ILE A 151 2.50 -5.60 -2.54
C ILE A 151 1.07 -6.07 -2.73
N VAL A 152 0.17 -5.13 -2.99
CA VAL A 152 -1.26 -5.38 -3.15
C VAL A 152 -1.76 -4.71 -4.43
N GLY A 153 -2.36 -5.51 -5.30
CA GLY A 153 -2.96 -5.04 -6.56
C GLY A 153 -4.24 -4.23 -6.38
N ASP A 154 -4.72 -3.67 -7.48
CA ASP A 154 -6.05 -3.06 -7.57
C ASP A 154 -7.11 -4.09 -8.00
N HIS A 155 -7.69 -3.92 -9.19
CA HIS A 155 -8.68 -4.79 -9.79
C HIS A 155 -8.11 -5.55 -11.00
N ASN A 156 -6.92 -5.16 -11.46
CA ASN A 156 -6.20 -5.87 -12.51
C ASN A 156 -5.25 -6.89 -11.89
N PRO A 157 -4.96 -8.00 -12.60
CA PRO A 157 -3.91 -8.91 -12.20
C PRO A 157 -2.59 -8.16 -12.01
N LEU A 158 -1.91 -8.44 -10.90
CA LEU A 158 -0.60 -7.89 -10.63
C LEU A 158 0.46 -8.82 -11.22
N GLU A 159 1.17 -8.35 -12.24
CA GLU A 159 2.33 -9.08 -12.73
C GLU A 159 3.45 -9.07 -11.68
N ALA A 160 4.20 -10.18 -11.60
CA ALA A 160 5.36 -10.26 -10.72
C ALA A 160 6.33 -9.12 -11.05
N PRO A 161 6.70 -8.28 -10.07
CA PRO A 161 7.62 -7.18 -10.32
C PRO A 161 8.97 -7.73 -10.75
N VAL A 162 9.54 -7.15 -11.79
CA VAL A 162 10.92 -7.43 -12.18
C VAL A 162 11.83 -6.49 -11.39
N GLY A 163 12.71 -7.06 -10.57
CA GLY A 163 13.60 -6.31 -9.70
C GLY A 163 14.80 -7.12 -9.22
N THR A 164 15.70 -6.47 -8.49
CA THR A 164 16.90 -7.09 -7.89
C THR A 164 16.59 -7.85 -6.61
N GLN A 165 15.46 -7.55 -5.97
CA GLN A 165 15.06 -8.13 -4.71
C GLN A 165 14.19 -9.37 -4.89
N GLU A 166 14.41 -10.38 -4.05
CA GLU A 166 13.53 -11.55 -3.95
C GLU A 166 12.15 -11.16 -3.43
N ILE A 167 11.10 -11.61 -4.12
CA ILE A 167 9.70 -11.36 -3.76
C ILE A 167 9.03 -12.71 -3.48
N THR A 168 8.53 -12.88 -2.27
CA THR A 168 7.81 -14.09 -1.86
C THR A 168 6.31 -13.93 -2.12
N LEU A 169 5.73 -14.82 -2.93
CA LEU A 169 4.28 -14.84 -3.14
C LEU A 169 3.59 -15.46 -1.91
N ILE A 170 2.60 -14.76 -1.36
CA ILE A 170 1.79 -15.25 -0.24
C ILE A 170 0.31 -15.18 -0.54
N SER A 171 -0.40 -16.25 -0.18
CA SER A 171 -1.84 -16.39 -0.34
C SER A 171 -2.57 -16.16 0.98
N THR A 172 -3.66 -15.40 0.90
CA THR A 172 -4.58 -15.14 2.02
C THR A 172 -5.82 -16.04 1.99
N GLY A 173 -5.90 -16.98 1.04
CA GLY A 173 -7.05 -17.86 0.87
C GLY A 173 -7.13 -18.47 -0.54
N ASP A 174 -8.10 -19.35 -0.76
CA ASP A 174 -8.34 -20.05 -2.03
C ASP A 174 -9.07 -19.19 -3.08
N GLN A 175 -9.63 -18.06 -2.66
CA GLN A 175 -10.37 -17.12 -3.52
C GLN A 175 -9.54 -15.87 -3.86
N TRP A 176 -9.82 -15.28 -5.02
CA TRP A 176 -9.37 -13.91 -5.33
C TRP A 176 -10.13 -12.90 -4.47
N LEU A 177 -9.50 -12.43 -3.40
CA LEU A 177 -10.06 -11.45 -2.49
C LEU A 177 -9.83 -10.02 -2.98
N LEU A 178 -10.69 -9.09 -2.53
CA LEU A 178 -10.39 -7.66 -2.63
C LEU A 178 -9.11 -7.35 -1.86
N GLY A 179 -8.26 -6.46 -2.39
CA GLY A 179 -7.01 -6.07 -1.74
C GLY A 179 -7.18 -5.65 -0.27
N SER A 180 -8.25 -4.91 0.04
CA SER A 180 -8.59 -4.48 1.39
C SER A 180 -8.85 -5.64 2.35
N ALA A 181 -9.47 -6.72 1.86
CA ALA A 181 -9.69 -7.94 2.64
C ALA A 181 -8.36 -8.67 2.86
N SER A 182 -7.54 -8.85 1.82
CA SER A 182 -6.22 -9.46 1.95
C SER A 182 -5.32 -8.71 2.94
N ILE A 183 -5.32 -7.37 2.88
CA ILE A 183 -4.59 -6.51 3.84
C ILE A 183 -5.09 -6.76 5.27
N SER A 184 -6.40 -6.86 5.46
CA SER A 184 -7.00 -7.11 6.78
C SER A 184 -6.60 -8.49 7.33
N ILE A 185 -6.54 -9.51 6.48
CA ILE A 185 -6.07 -10.87 6.84
C ILE A 185 -4.59 -10.86 7.20
N VAL A 186 -3.74 -10.21 6.40
CA VAL A 186 -2.31 -10.03 6.70
C VAL A 186 -2.13 -9.34 8.05
N HIS A 187 -2.88 -8.27 8.30
CA HIS A 187 -2.85 -7.61 9.59
C HIS A 187 -3.28 -8.51 10.75
N HIS A 188 -4.37 -9.26 10.58
CA HIS A 188 -4.83 -10.21 11.59
C HIS A 188 -3.75 -11.26 11.90
N TRP A 189 -3.11 -11.82 10.87
CA TRP A 189 -2.04 -12.79 11.03
C TRP A 189 -0.81 -12.18 11.73
N LEU A 190 -0.38 -10.98 11.32
CA LEU A 190 0.73 -10.29 11.99
C LEU A 190 0.39 -9.95 13.45
N ASP A 191 -0.84 -9.53 13.74
CA ASP A 191 -1.30 -9.21 15.09
C ASP A 191 -1.36 -10.47 15.98
N SER A 192 -1.73 -11.63 15.43
CA SER A 192 -1.75 -12.90 16.18
C SER A 192 -0.37 -13.49 16.43
N HIS A 193 0.63 -13.14 15.62
CA HIS A 193 2.01 -13.63 15.74
C HIS A 193 2.97 -12.62 16.38
N SER A 194 2.56 -11.37 16.58
CA SER A 194 3.38 -10.32 17.22
C SER A 194 3.39 -10.38 18.76
N GLY A 195 2.89 -11.46 19.34
CA GLY A 195 2.84 -11.70 20.79
C GLY A 195 3.26 -13.10 21.26
N ASN A 196 3.73 -13.99 20.38
CA ASN A 196 4.39 -15.22 20.80
C ASN A 196 5.89 -14.94 20.97
N PRO A 197 6.41 -14.73 22.19
CA PRO A 197 7.81 -15.03 22.39
C PRO A 197 7.98 -16.47 21.93
N SER A 198 8.96 -16.72 21.08
CA SER A 198 9.46 -18.06 20.82
C SER A 198 9.39 -18.84 22.12
N THR A 199 8.50 -19.83 22.23
CA THR A 199 8.65 -20.87 23.23
C THR A 199 9.94 -21.57 22.85
N SER A 200 11.03 -21.11 23.45
CA SER A 200 12.22 -21.93 23.63
C SER A 200 11.77 -23.21 24.32
N GLY A 201 11.79 -24.30 23.56
CA GLY A 201 11.51 -25.66 23.97
C GLY A 201 12.02 -26.60 22.90
#